data_AF-A0A8X8BN34-F1
#
_entry.id   AF-A0A8X8BN34-F1
#
_cell.length_a   1.000
_cell.length_b   1.000
_cell.length_c   1.000
_cell.angle_alpha   90.00
_cell.angle_beta   90.00
_cell.angle_gamma   90.00
#
_symmetry.space_group_name_H-M   'P 1'
#
loop_
_entity.id
_entity.type
_entity.pdbx_description
1 polymer ?
#
loop_
_entity_poly.entity_id
_entity_poly.type
_entity_poly.pdbx_seq_one_letter_code
_entity_poly.pdbx_strand_id
1 'polypeptide(L)'
;MLSIPNREFQIQWLRAYLEAYKEFKGQGSEVSDNEVEVLYVQVNQFALASHFFWGLWALIQTKYSTIDFDYLGYAVVRFTQYFKMKPEVTALSLP
;
A
#
# COMPACT_ATOMS: atom_id res chain seq x y z
N MET A 1 -2.83 -15.86 -3.48
CA MET A 1 -2.21 -15.14 -2.34
C MET A 1 -1.88 -13.74 -2.83
N LEU A 2 -2.27 -12.66 -2.13
CA LEU A 2 -1.88 -11.30 -2.53
C LEU A 2 -0.36 -11.17 -2.38
N SER A 3 0.37 -11.02 -3.48
CA SER A 3 1.81 -10.81 -3.45
C SER A 3 2.11 -9.33 -3.25
N ILE A 4 2.80 -9.01 -2.16
CA ILE A 4 3.41 -7.69 -1.97
C ILE A 4 4.71 -7.65 -2.78
N PRO A 5 4.94 -6.62 -3.60
CA PRO A 5 6.21 -6.48 -4.33
C PRO A 5 7.39 -6.44 -3.35
N ASN A 6 8.52 -7.02 -3.74
CA ASN A 6 9.72 -6.94 -2.93
C ASN A 6 10.23 -5.48 -2.80
N ARG A 7 11.09 -5.23 -1.82
CA ARG A 7 11.59 -3.88 -1.54
C ARG A 7 12.28 -3.25 -2.76
N GLU A 8 13.09 -4.02 -3.49
CA GLU A 8 13.81 -3.54 -4.67
C GLU A 8 12.85 -2.96 -5.72
N PHE A 9 11.78 -3.70 -6.04
CA PHE A 9 10.77 -3.24 -6.98
C PHE A 9 10.02 -2.01 -6.44
N GLN A 10 9.66 -2.00 -5.16
CA GLN A 10 9.01 -0.83 -4.55
C GLN A 10 9.88 0.41 -4.69
N ILE A 11 11.17 0.33 -4.34
CA ILE A 11 12.11 1.46 -4.44
C ILE A 11 12.23 1.95 -5.88
N GLN A 12 12.37 1.05 -6.86
CA GLN A 12 12.42 1.43 -8.29
C GLN A 12 11.14 2.15 -8.73
N TRP A 13 9.96 1.63 -8.37
CA TRP A 13 8.69 2.25 -8.73
C TRP A 13 8.49 3.61 -8.05
N LEU A 14 8.81 3.72 -6.76
CA LEU A 14 8.66 4.96 -5.98
C LEU A 14 9.58 6.06 -6.51
N ARG A 15 10.81 5.70 -6.90
CA ARG A 15 11.74 6.62 -7.57
C ARG A 15 11.16 7.13 -8.89
N ALA A 16 10.74 6.23 -9.78
CA ALA A 16 10.13 6.62 -11.05
C ALA A 16 8.88 7.51 -10.87
N TYR A 17 8.04 7.20 -9.88
CA TYR A 17 6.89 8.03 -9.52
C TYR A 17 7.30 9.44 -9.08
N LEU A 18 8.31 9.57 -8.20
CA LEU A 18 8.78 10.86 -7.72
C LEU A 18 9.43 11.69 -8.84
N GLU A 19 10.19 11.05 -9.74
CA GLU A 19 10.80 11.70 -10.90
C GLU A 19 9.71 12.31 -11.79
N ALA A 20 8.70 11.51 -12.17
CA ALA A 20 7.57 11.97 -12.98
C ALA A 20 6.73 13.04 -12.26
N TYR A 21 6.55 12.92 -10.94
CA TYR A 21 5.80 13.88 -10.15
C TYR A 21 6.50 15.25 -10.09
N LYS A 22 7.83 15.26 -9.88
CA LYS A 22 8.61 16.52 -9.87
C LYS A 22 8.67 17.16 -11.24
N GLU A 23 8.80 16.38 -12.31
CA GLU A 23 8.77 16.87 -13.68
C GLU A 23 7.43 17.54 -13.98
N PHE A 24 6.32 16.88 -13.63
CA PHE A 24 4.97 17.44 -13.76
C PHE A 24 4.79 18.74 -12.96
N LYS A 25 5.47 18.89 -11.83
CA LYS A 25 5.45 20.11 -11.00
C LYS A 25 6.44 21.19 -11.46
N GLY A 26 7.24 20.95 -12.49
CA GLY A 26 8.27 21.88 -12.96
C GLY A 26 9.44 22.05 -11.97
N GLN A 27 9.70 21.02 -11.15
CA GLN A 27 10.74 21.03 -10.10
C GLN A 27 12.03 20.30 -10.52
N GLY A 28 12.16 19.96 -11.80
CA GLY A 28 13.21 19.06 -12.30
C GLY A 28 12.84 17.59 -12.11
N SER A 29 13.79 16.68 -12.31
CA SER A 29 13.60 15.22 -12.19
C SER A 29 14.53 14.55 -11.19
N GLU A 30 15.43 15.30 -10.53
CA GLU A 30 16.36 14.71 -9.56
C GLU A 30 15.61 14.26 -8.30
N VAL A 31 15.83 13.01 -7.89
CA VAL A 31 15.23 12.41 -6.68
C VAL A 31 16.35 11.83 -5.81
N SER A 32 16.39 12.23 -4.55
CA SER A 32 17.35 11.69 -3.58
C SER A 32 16.89 10.35 -3.01
N ASP A 33 17.83 9.51 -2.55
CA ASP A 33 17.48 8.25 -1.87
C ASP A 33 16.63 8.49 -0.63
N ASN A 34 16.87 9.58 0.10
CA ASN A 34 16.10 9.94 1.29
C ASN A 34 14.62 10.18 0.96
N GLU A 35 14.31 10.84 -0.15
CA GLU A 35 12.92 11.05 -0.59
C GLU A 35 12.22 9.72 -0.91
N VAL A 36 12.94 8.79 -1.54
CA VAL A 36 12.41 7.46 -1.87
C VAL A 36 12.16 6.66 -0.59
N GLU A 37 13.08 6.69 0.38
CA GLU A 37 12.92 5.98 1.66
C GLU A 37 11.77 6.55 2.51
N VAL A 38 11.63 7.89 2.58
CA VAL A 38 10.47 8.52 3.24
C VAL A 38 9.16 8.05 2.61
N LEU A 39 9.08 8.06 1.28
CA LEU A 39 7.87 7.62 0.58
C LEU A 39 7.63 6.11 0.74
N TYR A 40 8.69 5.30 0.78
CA TYR A 40 8.60 3.86 1.04
C TYR A 40 7.95 3.56 2.40
N VAL A 41 8.39 4.24 3.45
CA VAL A 41 7.79 4.09 4.80
C VAL A 41 6.32 4.49 4.77
N GLN A 42 6.00 5.64 4.19
CA GLN A 42 4.63 6.15 4.09
C GLN A 42 3.72 5.19 3.32
N VAL A 43 4.12 4.74 2.13
CA VAL A 43 3.32 3.84 1.29
C VAL A 43 3.06 2.51 2.00
N ASN A 44 4.05 1.95 2.68
CA ASN A 44 3.87 0.70 3.43
C ASN A 44 2.89 0.89 4.61
N GLN A 45 2.95 2.01 5.33
CA GLN A 45 1.97 2.34 6.37
C GLN A 45 0.55 2.49 5.78
N PHE A 46 0.40 3.15 4.63
CA PHE A 46 -0.88 3.27 3.94
C PHE A 46 -1.38 1.92 3.37
N ALA A 47 -0.50 0.97 3.07
CA ALA A 47 -0.91 -0.38 2.70
C ALA A 47 -1.66 -1.08 3.85
N LEU A 48 -1.25 -0.89 5.11
CA LEU A 48 -2.02 -1.36 6.26
C LEU A 48 -3.41 -0.72 6.31
N ALA A 49 -3.49 0.61 6.20
CA ALA A 49 -4.76 1.33 6.19
C ALA A 49 -5.68 0.83 5.06
N SER A 50 -5.14 0.59 3.87
CA SER A 50 -5.86 0.02 2.73
C SER A 50 -6.40 -1.38 3.02
N HIS A 51 -5.58 -2.30 3.55
CA HIS A 51 -6.05 -3.63 3.91
C HIS A 51 -7.18 -3.60 4.92
N PHE A 52 -7.08 -2.78 5.95
CA PHE A 52 -8.13 -2.64 6.94
C PHE A 52 -9.42 -2.04 6.34
N PHE A 53 -9.29 -0.96 5.58
CA PHE A 53 -10.41 -0.27 4.92
C PHE A 53 -11.20 -1.24 4.02
N TRP A 54 -10.51 -1.94 3.12
CA TRP A 54 -11.16 -2.84 2.18
C TRP A 54 -11.70 -4.11 2.84
N GLY A 55 -11.10 -4.55 3.96
CA GLY A 55 -11.68 -5.60 4.79
C GLY A 55 -13.02 -5.19 5.38
N LEU A 56 -13.09 -3.98 5.95
CA LEU A 56 -14.34 -3.44 6.50
C LEU A 56 -15.39 -3.19 5.40
N TRP A 57 -14.99 -2.59 4.28
CA TRP A 57 -15.87 -2.38 3.14
C TRP A 57 -16.49 -3.70 2.68
N ALA A 58 -15.69 -4.77 2.57
CA ALA A 58 -16.18 -6.06 2.14
C ALA A 58 -17.14 -6.71 3.15
N LEU A 59 -16.90 -6.59 4.46
CA LEU A 59 -17.84 -7.05 5.48
C LEU A 59 -19.22 -6.38 5.35
N ILE A 60 -19.24 -5.08 5.04
CA ILE A 60 -20.48 -4.35 4.78
C ILE A 60 -21.14 -4.89 3.50
N GLN A 61 -20.37 -5.08 2.44
CA GLN A 61 -20.89 -5.58 1.16
C GLN A 61 -21.47 -7.00 1.24
N THR A 62 -20.97 -7.86 2.14
CA THR A 62 -21.55 -9.19 2.39
C THR A 62 -23.06 -9.13 2.68
N LYS A 63 -23.54 -8.04 3.28
CA LYS A 63 -24.97 -7.86 3.60
C LYS A 63 -25.75 -7.09 2.52
N TYR A 64 -25.12 -6.14 1.85
CA TYR A 64 -25.84 -5.14 1.04
C TYR A 64 -25.60 -5.24 -0.46
N SER A 65 -24.53 -5.88 -0.91
CA SER A 65 -24.22 -5.96 -2.33
C SER A 65 -25.17 -6.92 -3.04
N THR A 66 -25.54 -6.57 -4.27
CA THR A 66 -26.26 -7.45 -5.20
C THR A 66 -25.33 -8.14 -6.20
N ILE A 67 -24.02 -7.85 -6.14
CA ILE A 67 -23.01 -8.44 -7.02
C ILE A 67 -22.65 -9.84 -6.49
N ASP A 68 -22.62 -10.84 -7.37
CA ASP A 68 -22.17 -12.20 -7.05
C ASP A 68 -20.64 -12.24 -6.89
N PHE A 69 -20.20 -12.05 -5.65
CA PHE A 69 -18.80 -12.03 -5.26
C PHE A 69 -18.65 -12.49 -3.81
N ASP A 70 -17.59 -13.26 -3.51
CA ASP A 70 -17.30 -13.73 -2.15
C ASP A 70 -16.69 -12.61 -1.28
N TYR A 71 -17.56 -11.69 -0.82
CA TYR A 71 -17.17 -10.57 0.02
C TYR A 71 -16.62 -11.00 1.38
N LEU A 72 -17.17 -12.07 1.97
CA LEU A 72 -16.71 -12.55 3.27
C LEU A 72 -15.30 -13.15 3.15
N GLY A 73 -15.07 -14.00 2.15
CA GLY A 73 -13.75 -14.54 1.85
C GLY A 73 -12.74 -13.43 1.52
N TYR A 74 -13.16 -12.42 0.75
CA TYR A 74 -12.33 -11.26 0.48
C TYR A 74 -11.97 -10.47 1.75
N ALA A 75 -12.93 -10.24 2.64
CA ALA A 75 -12.67 -9.58 3.92
C ALA A 75 -11.62 -10.34 4.75
N VAL A 76 -11.74 -11.67 4.82
CA VAL A 76 -10.77 -12.54 5.50
C VAL A 76 -9.38 -12.40 4.90
N VAL A 77 -9.26 -12.41 3.56
CA VAL A 77 -7.97 -12.22 2.87
C VAL A 77 -7.36 -10.85 3.21
N ARG A 78 -8.16 -9.78 3.20
CA ARG A 78 -7.68 -8.42 3.49
C ARG A 78 -7.22 -8.27 4.94
N PHE A 79 -7.98 -8.74 5.92
CA PHE A 79 -7.58 -8.68 7.33
C PHE A 79 -6.38 -9.58 7.64
N THR A 80 -6.32 -10.77 7.05
CA THR A 80 -5.16 -11.67 7.19
C THR A 80 -3.88 -10.96 6.72
N GLN A 81 -3.94 -10.30 5.56
CA GLN A 81 -2.79 -9.57 5.04
C GLN A 81 -2.44 -8.35 5.92
N TYR A 82 -3.42 -7.63 6.45
CA TYR A 82 -3.20 -6.55 7.43
C TYR A 82 -2.39 -7.05 8.64
N PHE A 83 -2.87 -8.11 9.32
CA PHE A 83 -2.21 -8.62 10.51
C PHE A 83 -0.85 -9.25 10.22
N LYS A 84 -0.68 -9.86 9.04
CA LYS A 84 0.62 -10.39 8.58
C LYS A 84 1.65 -9.29 8.39
N MET A 85 1.29 -8.18 7.74
CA MET A 85 2.22 -7.08 7.44
C MET A 85 2.47 -6.16 8.63
N LYS A 86 1.51 -6.07 9.57
CA LYS A 86 1.53 -5.09 10.65
C LYS A 86 2.85 -5.04 11.42
N PRO A 87 3.46 -6.15 11.88
CA PRO A 87 4.70 -6.08 12.66
C PRO A 87 5.84 -5.40 11.90
N GLU A 88 6.10 -5.85 10.66
CA GLU A 88 7.17 -5.33 9.81
C GLU A 88 6.96 -3.85 9.47
N VAL A 89 5.74 -3.48 9.06
CA VAL A 89 5.44 -2.11 8.67
C VAL A 89 5.48 -1.15 9.86
N THR A 90 5.01 -1.56 11.04
CA THR A 90 5.06 -0.70 12.24
C THR A 90 6.48 -0.55 12.81
N ALA A 91 7.42 -1.41 12.41
CA ALA A 91 8.83 -1.29 12.77
C ALA A 91 9.60 -0.32 11.86
N LEU A 92 9.01 0.11 10.73
CA LEU A 92 9.62 1.10 9.84
C LEU A 92 9.64 2.48 10.53
N SER A 93 10.82 3.08 10.56
CA SER A 93 11.03 4.47 10.96
C SER A 93 11.36 5.32 9.74
N LEU A 94 10.96 6.59 9.78
CA LEU A 94 11.46 7.55 8.80
C LEU A 94 13.00 7.63 8.92
N PRO A 95 13.71 7.77 7.78
CA PRO A 95 15.15 7.99 7.76
C PRO A 95 15.54 9.34 8.40
#